data_AF-A0A6F8ZJB8-F1
#
_entry.id   AF-A0A6F8ZJB8-F1
#
_cell.length_a   1.000
_cell.length_b   1.000
_cell.length_c   1.000
_cell.angle_alpha   90.00
_cell.angle_beta   90.00
_cell.angle_gamma   90.00
#
_symmetry.space_group_name_H-M   'P 1'
#
loop_
_entity.id
_entity.type
_entity.pdbx_description
1 polymer ?
#
loop_
_entity_poly.entity_id
_entity_poly.type
_entity_poly.pdbx_seq_one_letter_code
_entity_poly.pdbx_strand_id
1 'polypeptide(L)'
;MSQALQPVLVVALLAVTAPALVNRLPGVRIPVAVAEILLGVVFGRSGLGLVTPSPVIRFLALFGLAYLMFLIGLEANVERLWQGTGPAGGAGRPVAAQHRGAGRLHQPAGRLHRTRRPFASFPGGAAVSARTGRAAHPPLAAPTGRTGGPGQRNRAAGGADLPGGHHPLPGPG
;
A
#
# COMPACT_ATOMS: atom_id res chain seq x y z
N MET A 1 -16.23 38.44 7.37
CA MET A 1 -15.23 37.37 7.10
C MET A 1 -15.40 36.16 8.01
N SER A 2 -15.67 36.30 9.31
CA SER A 2 -15.84 35.18 10.27
C SER A 2 -16.91 34.15 9.86
N GLN A 3 -18.03 34.60 9.30
CA GLN A 3 -19.15 33.74 8.84
C GLN A 3 -18.74 32.72 7.76
N ALA A 4 -17.70 33.01 6.96
CA ALA A 4 -17.23 32.09 5.93
C ALA A 4 -16.39 30.92 6.50
N LEU A 5 -15.73 31.15 7.64
CA LEU A 5 -14.87 30.16 8.31
C LEU A 5 -15.65 29.25 9.24
N GLN A 6 -16.78 29.71 9.78
CA GLN A 6 -17.63 28.92 10.67
C GLN A 6 -18.02 27.53 10.13
N PRO A 7 -18.55 27.38 8.89
CA PRO A 7 -18.87 26.06 8.36
C PRO A 7 -17.63 25.19 8.13
N VAL A 8 -16.49 25.80 7.75
CA VAL A 8 -15.24 25.08 7.53
C VAL A 8 -14.69 24.54 8.86
N LEU A 9 -14.75 25.34 9.93
CA LEU A 9 -14.35 24.93 11.27
C LEU A 9 -15.22 23.77 11.77
N VAL A 10 -16.54 23.85 11.59
CA VAL A 10 -17.46 22.77 11.96
C VAL A 10 -17.13 21.50 11.19
N VAL A 11 -16.96 21.56 9.86
CA VAL A 11 -16.61 20.39 9.04
C VAL A 11 -15.25 19.80 9.45
N ALA A 12 -14.25 20.64 9.73
CA ALA A 12 -12.94 20.18 10.19
C ALA A 12 -13.02 19.47 11.55
N LEU A 13 -13.79 20.01 12.50
CA LEU A 13 -14.05 19.37 13.79
C LEU A 13 -14.75 18.02 13.59
N LEU A 14 -15.79 17.96 12.77
CA LEU A 14 -16.50 16.72 12.47
C LEU A 14 -15.56 15.66 11.87
N ALA A 15 -14.74 16.04 10.88
CA ALA A 15 -13.78 15.15 10.25
C ALA A 15 -12.75 14.59 11.24
N VAL A 16 -12.25 15.39 12.18
CA VAL A 16 -11.32 14.91 13.23
C VAL A 16 -12.04 14.03 14.27
N THR A 17 -13.31 14.32 14.58
CA THR A 17 -14.09 13.53 15.54
C THR A 17 -14.51 12.16 15.00
N ALA A 18 -14.72 12.01 13.69
CA ALA A 18 -15.16 10.76 13.08
C ALA A 18 -14.23 9.55 13.38
N PRO A 19 -12.90 9.60 13.12
CA PRO A 19 -12.00 8.50 13.49
C PRO A 19 -11.95 8.31 15.02
N ALA A 20 -12.00 9.39 15.79
CA ALA A 20 -12.01 9.30 17.25
C ALA A 20 -13.24 8.54 17.77
N LEU A 21 -14.41 8.76 17.16
CA LEU A 21 -15.66 8.08 17.51
C LEU A 21 -15.65 6.61 17.05
N VAL A 22 -15.24 6.33 15.82
CA VAL A 22 -15.17 4.96 15.28
C VAL A 22 -14.21 4.11 16.09
N ASN A 23 -13.04 4.64 16.45
CA ASN A 23 -12.03 3.91 17.24
C ASN A 23 -12.47 3.62 18.69
N ARG A 24 -13.53 4.26 19.18
CA ARG A 24 -14.07 4.05 20.54
C ARG A 24 -15.16 2.99 20.60
N LEU A 25 -15.70 2.54 19.47
CA LEU A 25 -16.80 1.58 19.41
C LEU A 25 -16.25 0.16 19.16
N PRO A 26 -15.99 -0.64 20.20
CA PRO A 26 -15.49 -2.01 20.02
C PRO A 26 -16.54 -2.85 19.28
N GLY A 27 -16.16 -3.39 18.12
CA GLY A 27 -17.01 -4.28 17.32
C GLY A 27 -17.53 -3.68 16.00
N VAL A 28 -17.35 -2.38 15.77
CA VAL A 28 -17.78 -1.72 14.52
C VAL A 28 -16.67 -1.78 13.47
N ARG A 29 -16.90 -2.48 12.35
CA ARG A 29 -15.94 -2.62 11.22
C ARG A 29 -16.32 -1.73 10.04
N ILE A 30 -16.54 -0.45 10.30
CA ILE A 30 -16.91 0.51 9.25
C ILE A 30 -15.65 1.31 8.86
N PRO A 31 -15.36 1.51 7.56
CA PRO A 31 -14.27 2.39 7.14
C PRO A 31 -14.48 3.80 7.68
N VAL A 32 -13.42 4.44 8.15
CA VAL A 32 -13.48 5.80 8.74
C VAL A 32 -14.14 6.80 7.79
N ALA A 33 -13.81 6.74 6.49
CA ALA A 33 -14.40 7.61 5.47
C ALA A 33 -15.93 7.48 5.38
N VAL A 34 -16.49 6.29 5.60
CA VAL A 34 -17.95 6.09 5.62
C VAL A 34 -18.55 6.77 6.84
N ALA A 35 -17.89 6.70 8.00
CA ALA A 35 -18.33 7.40 9.20
C ALA A 35 -18.28 8.93 9.04
N GLU A 36 -17.26 9.46 8.36
CA GLU A 36 -17.17 10.89 8.03
C GLU A 36 -18.34 11.35 7.15
N ILE A 37 -18.72 10.56 6.14
CA ILE A 37 -19.87 10.84 5.28
C ILE A 37 -21.17 10.82 6.11
N LEU A 38 -21.36 9.81 6.97
CA LEU A 38 -22.55 9.72 7.83
C LEU A 38 -22.64 10.91 8.78
N LEU A 39 -21.53 11.31 9.40
CA LEU A 39 -21.48 12.49 10.26
C LEU A 39 -21.80 13.77 9.45
N GLY A 40 -21.28 13.87 8.22
CA GLY A 40 -21.63 14.95 7.29
C GLY A 40 -23.12 14.99 6.93
N VAL A 41 -23.77 13.83 6.76
CA VAL A 41 -25.23 13.75 6.50
C VAL A 41 -26.02 14.17 7.74
N VAL A 42 -25.67 13.67 8.91
CA VAL A 42 -26.35 13.96 10.18
C VAL A 42 -26.22 15.44 10.55
N PHE A 43 -25.04 16.04 10.42
CA PHE A 43 -24.79 17.43 10.80
C PHE A 43 -24.98 18.43 9.64
N GLY A 44 -25.09 17.95 8.41
CA GLY A 44 -25.34 18.76 7.23
C GLY A 44 -26.80 19.18 7.06
N ARG A 45 -27.10 19.80 5.92
CA ARG A 45 -28.46 20.25 5.57
C ARG A 45 -29.51 19.13 5.59
N SER A 46 -29.13 17.91 5.24
CA SER A 46 -30.03 16.76 5.19
C SER A 46 -30.46 16.23 6.56
N GLY A 47 -29.69 16.52 7.61
CA GLY A 47 -29.98 16.13 8.99
C GLY A 47 -30.37 17.33 9.84
N LEU A 48 -29.45 17.79 10.68
CA LEU A 48 -29.67 18.84 11.68
C LEU A 48 -29.65 20.27 11.12
N GLY A 49 -29.24 20.47 9.86
CA GLY A 49 -29.18 21.79 9.24
C GLY A 49 -28.07 22.72 9.78
N LEU A 50 -27.12 22.18 10.56
CA LEU A 50 -26.07 22.96 11.23
C LEU A 50 -25.04 23.54 10.25
N VAL A 51 -24.79 22.83 9.14
CA VAL A 51 -23.85 23.27 8.10
C VAL A 51 -24.62 23.64 6.83
N THR A 52 -24.57 24.92 6.47
CA THR A 52 -25.13 25.41 5.21
C THR A 52 -24.08 25.29 4.09
N PRO A 53 -24.44 24.80 2.90
CA PRO A 53 -23.52 24.75 1.77
C PRO A 53 -23.08 26.17 1.38
N SER A 54 -21.76 26.39 1.39
CA SER A 54 -21.13 27.64 0.94
C SER A 54 -20.21 27.38 -0.25
N PRO A 55 -19.85 28.42 -1.04
CA PRO A 55 -18.91 28.26 -2.15
C PRO A 55 -17.57 27.62 -1.73
N VAL A 56 -17.08 27.97 -0.54
CA VAL A 56 -15.84 27.43 0.02
C VAL A 56 -15.98 25.94 0.37
N ILE A 57 -17.09 25.54 1.00
CA ILE A 57 -17.38 24.12 1.31
C ILE A 57 -17.48 23.31 0.01
N ARG A 58 -18.12 23.84 -1.03
CA ARG A 58 -18.23 23.17 -2.34
C ARG A 58 -16.87 23.01 -3.01
N PHE A 59 -16.04 24.04 -2.96
CA PHE A 59 -14.66 23.96 -3.45
C PHE A 59 -13.87 22.89 -2.69
N LEU A 60 -13.91 22.90 -1.35
CA LEU A 60 -13.23 21.92 -0.51
C LEU A 60 -13.70 20.48 -0.77
N ALA A 61 -15.00 20.28 -1.02
CA ALA A 61 -15.54 18.96 -1.33
C ALA A 61 -14.99 18.42 -2.67
N LEU A 62 -14.98 19.24 -3.71
CA LEU A 62 -14.44 18.85 -5.02
C LEU A 62 -12.92 18.69 -4.98
N PHE A 63 -12.23 19.62 -4.31
CA PHE A 63 -10.78 19.57 -4.13
C PHE A 63 -10.36 18.35 -3.32
N GLY A 64 -11.02 18.09 -2.19
CA GLY A 64 -10.74 16.93 -1.35
C GLY A 64 -11.01 15.62 -2.08
N LEU A 65 -12.13 15.51 -2.79
CA LEU A 65 -12.43 14.35 -3.63
C LEU A 65 -11.37 14.15 -4.72
N ALA A 66 -10.99 15.22 -5.43
CA ALA A 66 -9.95 15.17 -6.45
C ALA A 66 -8.59 14.77 -5.86
N TYR A 67 -8.24 15.28 -4.67
CA TYR A 67 -7.02 14.94 -3.96
C TYR A 67 -6.99 13.46 -3.53
N LEU A 68 -8.11 12.93 -3.03
CA LEU A 68 -8.22 11.50 -2.71
C LEU A 68 -8.10 10.62 -3.96
N MET A 69 -8.79 10.98 -5.05
CA MET A 69 -8.66 10.27 -6.33
C MET A 69 -7.24 10.36 -6.89
N PHE A 70 -6.58 11.50 -6.74
CA PHE A 70 -5.19 11.69 -7.13
C PHE A 70 -4.24 10.82 -6.30
N LEU A 71 -4.39 10.80 -4.97
CA LEU A 71 -3.61 9.92 -4.09
C LEU A 71 -3.81 8.45 -4.42
N ILE A 72 -5.05 8.02 -4.67
CA ILE A 72 -5.37 6.66 -5.11
C ILE A 72 -4.66 6.38 -6.44
N GLY A 73 -4.66 7.33 -7.38
CA GLY A 73 -3.94 7.21 -8.65
C GLY A 73 -2.42 7.09 -8.50
N LEU A 74 -1.82 7.74 -7.49
CA LEU A 74 -0.39 7.62 -7.20
C LEU A 74 -0.02 6.28 -6.53
N GLU A 75 -0.94 5.70 -5.76
CA GLU A 75 -0.77 4.37 -5.16
C GLU A 75 -1.07 3.23 -6.16
N ALA A 76 -1.91 3.51 -7.16
CA ALA A 76 -2.35 2.52 -8.13
C ALA A 76 -1.19 2.02 -9.01
N ASN A 77 -1.00 0.70 -9.03
CA ASN A 77 -0.03 0.05 -9.90
C ASN A 77 -0.70 -0.38 -11.21
N VAL A 78 -0.49 0.40 -12.28
CA VAL A 78 -1.09 0.18 -13.60
C VAL A 78 -0.72 -1.19 -14.19
N GLU A 79 0.49 -1.66 -13.95
CA GLU A 79 0.98 -2.97 -14.40
C GLU A 79 0.16 -4.11 -13.77
N ARG A 80 -0.11 -4.04 -12.46
CA ARG A 80 -0.97 -5.03 -11.77
C ARG A 80 -2.42 -4.99 -12.27
N LEU A 81 -2.93 -3.81 -12.63
CA LEU A 81 -4.28 -3.65 -13.18
C LEU A 81 -4.38 -4.28 -14.59
N TRP A 82 -3.34 -4.14 -15.41
CA TRP A 82 -3.28 -4.73 -16.74
C TRP A 82 -3.12 -6.26 -16.70
N GLN A 83 -2.33 -6.77 -15.75
CA GLN A 83 -2.15 -8.22 -15.54
C GLN A 83 -3.43 -8.96 -15.10
N GLY A 84 -4.35 -8.28 -14.43
CA GLY A 84 -5.67 -8.82 -14.06
C GLY A 84 -6.68 -8.89 -15.22
N THR A 85 -6.37 -8.27 -16.36
CA THR A 85 -7.25 -8.21 -17.55
C THR A 85 -6.74 -9.09 -18.69
N GLY A 86 -5.66 -9.86 -18.48
CA GLY A 86 -5.35 -10.97 -19.38
C GLY A 86 -6.58 -11.87 -19.47
N PRO A 87 -6.93 -12.40 -20.67
CA PRO A 87 -8.06 -13.31 -20.78
C PRO A 87 -7.88 -14.35 -19.68
N ALA A 88 -8.94 -14.63 -18.93
CA ALA A 88 -9.02 -15.79 -18.07
C ALA A 88 -8.95 -17.03 -18.96
N GLY A 89 -7.81 -17.22 -19.61
CA GLY A 89 -7.43 -18.38 -20.35
C GLY A 89 -7.23 -19.41 -19.28
N GLY A 90 -8.22 -20.28 -19.16
CA GLY A 90 -8.08 -21.56 -18.52
C GLY A 90 -6.94 -22.31 -19.19
N ALA A 91 -5.71 -22.01 -18.80
CA ALA A 91 -4.66 -23.00 -18.78
C ALA A 91 -5.05 -23.94 -17.65
N GLY A 92 -5.93 -24.88 -17.98
CA GLY A 92 -6.48 -25.88 -17.08
C GLY A 92 -5.35 -26.47 -16.26
N ARG A 93 -5.29 -26.10 -14.98
CA ARG A 93 -4.49 -26.85 -14.02
C ARG A 93 -5.29 -28.12 -13.81
N PRO A 94 -4.81 -29.30 -14.24
CA PRO A 94 -5.52 -30.53 -13.96
C PRO A 94 -5.57 -30.68 -12.43
N VAL A 95 -6.76 -30.53 -11.86
CA VAL A 95 -7.10 -30.84 -10.46
C VAL A 95 -7.11 -32.37 -10.31
N ALA A 96 -6.01 -33.02 -10.69
CA ALA A 96 -5.91 -34.47 -10.78
C ALA A 96 -4.63 -35.03 -10.14
N ALA A 97 -3.79 -34.20 -9.52
CA ALA A 97 -2.58 -34.68 -8.84
C ALA A 97 -2.65 -34.63 -7.30
N GLN A 98 -3.83 -34.36 -6.71
CA GLN A 98 -4.00 -34.26 -5.25
C GLN A 98 -4.58 -35.52 -4.60
N HIS A 99 -4.69 -36.61 -5.36
CA HIS A 99 -4.94 -37.95 -4.81
C HIS A 99 -3.89 -38.92 -5.33
N ARG A 100 -2.70 -38.90 -4.72
CA ARG A 100 -1.77 -40.04 -4.78
C ARG A 100 -1.18 -40.29 -3.39
N GLY A 101 -2.04 -40.73 -2.49
CA GLY A 101 -1.60 -41.55 -1.37
C GLY A 101 -1.24 -42.93 -1.93
N ALA A 102 0.03 -43.32 -1.81
CA ALA A 102 0.47 -44.72 -1.79
C ALA A 102 1.97 -44.80 -1.49
N GLY A 103 2.29 -45.28 -0.29
CA GLY A 103 3.45 -46.15 -0.08
C GLY A 103 4.84 -45.50 -0.02
N ARG A 104 5.20 -44.93 1.13
CA ARG A 104 6.54 -45.19 1.69
C ARG A 104 6.43 -45.60 3.14
N LEU A 105 6.35 -46.91 3.32
CA LEU A 105 6.69 -47.62 4.54
C LEU A 105 8.19 -47.41 4.80
N HIS A 106 8.52 -46.48 5.70
CA HIS A 106 9.68 -46.60 6.58
C HIS A 106 9.63 -45.48 7.62
N GLN A 107 9.02 -45.77 8.77
CA GLN A 107 9.22 -44.98 9.98
C GLN A 107 9.60 -45.93 11.10
N PRO A 108 10.90 -46.10 11.41
CA PRO A 108 11.31 -46.90 12.55
C PRO A 108 10.84 -46.22 13.84
N ALA A 109 10.20 -47.03 14.67
CA ALA A 109 9.68 -46.68 15.97
C ALA A 109 10.80 -46.17 16.90
N GLY A 110 10.51 -45.07 17.62
CA GLY A 110 11.30 -44.69 18.79
C GLY A 110 11.51 -43.19 18.94
N ARG A 111 10.47 -42.44 19.35
CA ARG A 111 10.71 -41.38 20.35
C ARG A 111 9.43 -41.02 21.10
N LEU A 112 9.36 -41.64 22.26
CA LEU A 112 8.59 -41.35 23.47
C LEU A 112 8.09 -39.91 23.61
N HIS A 113 6.81 -39.83 23.98
CA HIS A 113 6.30 -39.00 25.08
C HIS A 113 6.79 -37.55 25.10
N ARG A 114 6.09 -36.67 24.39
CA ARG A 114 5.96 -35.29 24.85
C ARG A 114 4.51 -34.98 25.17
N THR A 115 4.24 -35.20 26.45
CA THR A 115 3.14 -34.73 27.27
C THR A 115 2.52 -33.43 26.76
N ARG A 116 1.20 -33.51 26.60
CA ARG A 116 0.25 -32.40 26.59
C ARG A 116 0.71 -31.26 27.49
N ARG A 117 0.83 -30.04 26.96
CA ARG A 117 0.64 -28.84 27.79
C ARG A 117 -0.74 -28.25 27.47
N PRO A 118 -1.61 -28.12 28.48
CA PRO A 118 -2.91 -27.52 28.31
C PRO A 118 -2.78 -26.02 28.10
N PHE A 119 -3.74 -25.51 27.35
CA PHE A 119 -4.13 -24.12 27.23
C PHE A 119 -4.27 -23.48 28.62
N ALA A 120 -3.40 -22.51 28.94
CA ALA A 120 -3.58 -21.53 29.99
C ALA A 120 -3.32 -20.16 29.32
N SER A 121 -4.31 -19.36 28.96
CA SER A 121 -5.30 -18.61 29.74
C SER A 121 -4.72 -17.38 30.46
N PHE A 122 -4.99 -16.21 29.85
CA PHE A 122 -5.16 -14.86 30.42
C PHE A 122 -3.91 -14.08 30.89
N PRO A 123 -4.03 -12.80 31.30
CA PRO A 123 -4.32 -11.63 30.45
C PRO A 123 -3.39 -10.44 30.76
N GLY A 124 -3.45 -9.39 29.93
CA GLY A 124 -3.40 -8.00 30.40
C GLY A 124 -2.05 -7.40 30.86
N GLY A 125 -1.67 -6.31 30.19
CA GLY A 125 -1.28 -5.08 30.87
C GLY A 125 0.19 -4.89 31.27
N ALA A 126 0.79 -3.87 30.66
CA ALA A 126 1.79 -2.99 31.26
C ALA A 126 3.15 -3.57 31.68
N ALA A 127 4.13 -3.40 30.79
CA ALA A 127 5.49 -3.05 31.18
C ALA A 127 6.17 -2.25 30.06
N VAL A 128 5.74 -0.99 29.90
CA VAL A 128 6.65 0.07 29.44
C VAL A 128 7.66 0.25 30.57
N SER A 129 8.90 -0.17 30.35
CA SER A 129 10.02 0.24 31.19
C SER A 129 11.25 0.44 30.33
N ALA A 130 11.72 1.68 30.40
CA ALA A 130 12.91 2.23 29.81
C ALA A 130 14.12 1.28 29.88
N ARG A 131 14.76 1.06 28.72
CA ARG A 131 16.19 0.74 28.69
C ARG A 131 16.91 1.81 27.88
N THR A 132 17.17 2.88 28.60
CA THR A 132 18.35 3.75 28.60
C THR A 132 19.48 3.29 27.68
N GLY A 133 19.95 4.23 26.87
CA GLY A 133 21.01 4.04 25.90
C GLY A 133 22.34 3.60 26.52
N ARG A 134 23.13 2.93 25.69
CA ARG A 134 24.58 2.91 25.81
C ARG A 134 25.16 2.83 24.42
N ALA A 135 25.76 3.95 24.01
CA ALA A 135 26.70 4.02 22.92
C ALA A 135 27.85 3.05 23.15
N ALA A 136 28.25 2.32 22.11
CA ALA A 136 29.59 1.80 21.96
C ALA A 136 29.83 1.46 20.48
N HIS A 137 30.51 2.37 19.78
CA HIS A 137 31.25 2.10 18.56
C HIS A 137 32.26 0.97 18.80
N PRO A 138 32.37 -0.02 17.90
CA PRO A 138 33.62 -0.74 17.69
C PRO A 138 34.42 -0.17 16.50
N PRO A 139 35.75 -0.35 16.48
CA PRO A 139 36.69 0.59 15.87
C PRO A 139 36.96 0.36 14.38
N LEU A 140 37.42 1.45 13.77
CA LEU A 140 37.98 1.58 12.43
C LEU A 140 39.14 0.60 12.21
N ALA A 141 39.01 -0.31 11.24
CA ALA A 141 40.11 -1.14 10.76
C ALA A 141 40.37 -0.84 9.28
N ALA A 142 41.47 -0.13 9.03
CA ALA A 142 42.25 -0.12 7.80
C ALA A 142 43.72 -0.29 8.24
N PRO A 143 44.72 -0.57 7.38
CA PRO A 143 44.70 -0.78 5.92
C PRO A 143 45.52 -2.02 5.47
N THR A 144 45.26 -2.55 4.28
CA THR A 144 46.31 -3.25 3.50
C THR A 144 46.03 -3.07 2.01
N GLY A 145 46.98 -2.41 1.35
CA GLY A 145 46.96 -2.15 -0.08
C GLY A 145 47.69 -3.20 -0.92
N ARG A 146 47.91 -2.82 -2.19
CA ARG A 146 48.63 -3.50 -3.29
C ARG A 146 47.79 -4.62 -3.95
N THR A 147 47.58 -4.71 -5.26
CA THR A 147 48.25 -4.29 -6.53
C THR A 147 47.16 -4.31 -7.63
N GLY A 148 47.14 -3.63 -8.78
CA GLY A 148 48.21 -3.26 -9.72
C GLY A 148 48.13 -4.01 -11.06
N GLY A 149 47.11 -3.70 -11.91
CA GLY A 149 47.06 -3.84 -13.40
C GLY A 149 47.03 -5.24 -14.06
N PRO A 150 46.96 -5.36 -15.42
CA PRO A 150 46.52 -4.42 -16.47
C PRO A 150 45.60 -5.05 -17.57
N GLY A 151 44.89 -4.21 -18.34
CA GLY A 151 44.68 -4.42 -19.79
C GLY A 151 43.67 -5.46 -20.31
N GLN A 152 42.48 -4.99 -20.71
CA GLN A 152 41.76 -5.46 -21.90
C GLN A 152 40.80 -4.32 -22.31
N ARG A 153 41.18 -3.41 -23.20
CA ARG A 153 41.19 -3.57 -24.67
C ARG A 153 39.94 -4.30 -25.16
N ASN A 154 38.84 -3.57 -25.34
CA ASN A 154 38.00 -3.83 -26.51
C ASN A 154 37.65 -2.52 -27.20
N ARG A 155 38.40 -2.31 -28.27
CA ARG A 155 38.32 -1.22 -29.24
C ARG A 155 37.71 -1.84 -30.48
N ALA A 156 36.72 -1.15 -31.04
CA ALA A 156 36.31 -1.16 -32.45
C ALA A 156 35.55 -2.38 -33.01
N ALA A 157 34.28 -2.14 -33.30
CA ALA A 157 33.67 -2.21 -34.64
C ALA A 157 32.46 -1.24 -34.61
N GLY A 158 32.21 -0.30 -35.52
CA GLY A 158 32.62 -0.12 -36.92
C GLY A 158 31.37 -0.19 -37.83
N GLY A 159 31.03 0.90 -38.52
CA GLY A 159 29.96 1.03 -39.54
C GLY A 159 28.78 1.89 -39.06
N ALA A 160 28.49 3.12 -39.48
CA ALA A 160 28.68 3.81 -40.76
C ALA A 160 28.11 3.06 -41.96
N ASP A 161 26.80 3.20 -42.21
CA ASP A 161 26.18 3.39 -43.54
C ASP A 161 24.65 3.33 -43.44
N LEU A 162 23.96 4.40 -43.85
CA LEU A 162 22.65 4.31 -44.50
C LEU A 162 22.45 5.56 -45.40
N PRO A 163 22.46 5.41 -46.73
CA PRO A 163 22.12 6.47 -47.67
C PRO A 163 20.64 6.42 -48.08
N GLY A 164 20.05 7.61 -48.29
CA GLY A 164 19.09 7.90 -49.37
C GLY A 164 17.69 7.27 -49.34
N GLY A 165 16.65 8.10 -49.37
CA GLY A 165 15.28 7.67 -49.62
C GLY A 165 14.23 8.76 -49.52
N HIS A 166 14.22 9.67 -50.48
CA HIS A 166 13.21 10.70 -50.66
C HIS A 166 11.90 10.06 -51.15
N HIS A 167 10.79 10.25 -50.42
CA HIS A 167 9.45 9.90 -50.90
C HIS A 167 8.64 11.20 -51.08
N PRO A 168 8.35 11.65 -52.30
CA PRO A 168 7.40 12.72 -52.52
C PRO A 168 5.97 12.14 -52.45
N LEU A 169 5.10 12.81 -51.70
CA LEU A 169 3.66 12.56 -51.74
C LEU A 169 3.05 13.32 -52.94
N PRO A 170 2.18 12.70 -53.75
CA PRO A 170 1.45 13.41 -54.80
C PRO A 170 0.38 14.32 -54.17
N GLY A 171 0.27 15.54 -54.72
CA GLY A 171 -0.67 16.56 -54.29
C GLY A 171 -2.14 16.24 -54.60
N PRO A 172 -3.08 17.07 -54.11
CA PRO A 172 -4.51 16.84 -54.29
C PRO A 172 -4.99 17.23 -55.70
N GLY A 173 -5.75 16.33 -56.32
CA GLY A 173 -6.67 16.64 -57.40
C GLY A 173 -8.09 16.83 -56.87
#